data_AF-A0AAD9GJN8-F1
#
_entry.id   AF-A0AAD9GJN8-F1
#
_cell.length_a   1.000
_cell.length_b   1.000
_cell.length_c   1.000
_cell.angle_alpha   90.00
_cell.angle_beta   90.00
_cell.angle_gamma   90.00
#
_symmetry.space_group_name_H-M   'P 1'
#
loop_
_entity.id
_entity.type
_entity.pdbx_description
1 polymer ?
#
loop_
_entity_poly.entity_id
_entity_poly.type
_entity_poly.pdbx_seq_one_letter_code
_entity_poly.pdbx_strand_id
1 'polypeptide(L)'
;MNVVGFLSLCTLSLLCTQKAIAWNDLCREAIESTAMSAITLDRLRRLKVLLRGHDLVDYTWWPAEVMRRIPQSEPLHKQPQTDKSCQTFDSKCPNGMCLIGGVKFFFAKLMNSGYSISSTQPKFEVPPMKYPKDIFFAPSDNLKYLVVLLADMHYPFNLDLKSPDSIGQRKVDLSGFPMWESESMTKLGTTHPPLEEFISKVYMPHYIETNGDSWYGAWTNVEVLGSRYKVEQESFNRNTWDNFEIWATETANLNCAQIITKNDYTDDPDTIKLSEALLERIGMLLRFQIVLGGARIAIVINYILSHREIAYCNKTGMIIEKDPSLAYKAEDYGFMVLVLFTLLIVMACVYFICLAFKQMYNDNIKIHVDYAILRMRERYRQRHKPDLDLHEE
;
A
#
# COMPACT_ATOMS: atom_id res chain seq x y z
N MET A 1 2.66 44.97 17.75
CA MET A 1 1.26 44.55 17.56
C MET A 1 1.14 43.88 16.21
N ASN A 2 0.59 42.67 16.22
CA ASN A 2 -0.06 41.94 15.12
C ASN A 2 0.80 41.33 14.00
N VAL A 3 1.48 40.22 14.33
CA VAL A 3 1.82 39.15 13.36
C VAL A 3 1.52 37.80 14.01
N VAL A 4 0.25 37.53 14.33
CA VAL A 4 -0.20 36.20 14.83
C VAL A 4 -1.50 35.74 14.13
N GLY A 5 -1.94 36.45 13.08
CA GLY A 5 -3.29 36.26 12.52
C GLY A 5 -3.44 35.34 11.31
N PHE A 6 -2.36 34.86 10.68
CA PHE A 6 -2.46 34.24 9.34
C PHE A 6 -2.11 32.74 9.25
N LEU A 7 -1.65 32.11 10.34
CA LEU A 7 -1.25 30.69 10.34
C LEU A 7 -2.32 29.72 10.84
N SER A 8 -3.48 30.21 11.31
CA SER A 8 -4.50 29.36 11.95
C SER A 8 -5.66 28.94 11.04
N LEU A 9 -5.69 29.36 9.77
CA LEU A 9 -6.82 29.10 8.86
C LEU A 9 -6.51 28.11 7.72
N CYS A 10 -5.25 27.69 7.54
CA CYS A 10 -4.87 26.71 6.52
C CYS A 10 -4.68 25.27 7.07
N THR A 11 -4.84 25.05 8.37
CA THR A 11 -4.69 23.71 8.98
C THR A 11 -6.01 22.94 9.13
N LEU A 12 -7.16 23.51 8.72
CA LEU A 12 -8.47 22.86 8.86
C LEU A 12 -9.05 22.23 7.58
N SER A 13 -8.37 22.30 6.44
CA SER A 13 -8.92 21.84 5.14
C SER A 13 -8.35 20.52 4.62
N LEU A 14 -7.68 19.72 5.44
CA LEU A 14 -7.15 18.39 5.06
C LEU A 14 -7.55 17.29 6.05
N LEU A 15 -8.74 17.38 6.64
CA LEU A 15 -9.49 16.16 7.00
C LEU A 15 -10.13 15.61 5.73
N CYS A 16 -9.31 15.23 4.75
CA CYS A 16 -9.72 14.21 3.80
C CYS A 16 -9.88 12.95 4.65
N THR A 17 -11.09 12.72 5.15
CA THR A 17 -11.53 11.41 5.58
C THR A 17 -11.28 10.49 4.39
N GLN A 18 -10.12 9.84 4.36
CA GLN A 18 -9.91 8.69 3.52
C GLN A 18 -10.98 7.71 3.98
N LYS A 19 -12.08 7.66 3.22
CA LYS A 19 -13.07 6.62 3.37
C LYS A 19 -12.31 5.32 3.31
N ALA A 20 -12.46 4.50 4.35
CA ALA A 20 -11.72 3.26 4.47
C ALA A 20 -11.96 2.44 3.20
N ILE A 21 -10.91 2.30 2.40
CA ILE A 21 -10.88 1.31 1.34
C ILE A 21 -10.55 0.02 2.07
N ALA A 22 -11.46 -0.94 2.02
CA ALA A 22 -11.40 -2.27 2.61
C ALA A 22 -10.01 -2.70 3.13
N TRP A 23 -9.18 -3.28 2.26
CA TRP A 23 -7.77 -3.52 2.51
C TRP A 23 -6.97 -2.23 2.34
N ASN A 24 -6.01 -1.97 3.23
CA ASN A 24 -4.99 -0.96 2.97
C ASN A 24 -4.02 -1.45 1.87
N ASP A 25 -3.18 -0.54 1.36
CA ASP A 25 -2.26 -0.87 0.25
C ASP A 25 -1.32 -2.01 0.60
N LEU A 26 -0.77 -2.05 1.82
CA LEU A 26 0.13 -3.14 2.25
C LEU A 26 -0.56 -4.52 2.29
N CYS A 27 -1.83 -4.57 2.67
CA CYS A 27 -2.63 -5.79 2.61
C CYS A 27 -2.93 -6.19 1.17
N ARG A 28 -3.27 -5.23 0.30
CA ARG A 28 -3.48 -5.51 -1.13
C ARG A 28 -2.19 -6.00 -1.81
N GLU A 29 -1.05 -5.41 -1.49
CA GLU A 29 0.25 -5.86 -1.99
C GLU A 29 0.51 -7.32 -1.59
N ALA A 30 0.18 -7.72 -0.36
CA ALA A 30 0.29 -9.11 0.07
C ALA A 30 -0.66 -10.04 -0.71
N ILE A 31 -1.91 -9.63 -0.93
CA ILE A 31 -2.89 -10.37 -1.75
C ILE A 31 -2.37 -10.55 -3.19
N GLU A 32 -1.89 -9.45 -3.80
CA GLU A 32 -1.39 -9.43 -5.17
C GLU A 32 -0.09 -10.23 -5.29
N SER A 33 0.80 -10.17 -4.29
CA SER A 33 2.01 -10.99 -4.21
C SER A 33 1.67 -12.48 -4.14
N THR A 34 0.66 -12.86 -3.35
CA THR A 34 0.17 -14.24 -3.33
C THR A 34 -0.37 -14.66 -4.69
N ALA A 35 -1.14 -13.79 -5.36
CA ALA A 35 -1.61 -14.08 -6.70
C ALA A 35 -0.44 -14.30 -7.67
N MET A 36 0.56 -13.43 -7.65
CA MET A 36 1.76 -13.53 -8.50
C MET A 36 2.52 -14.85 -8.29
N SER A 37 2.57 -15.37 -7.07
CA SER A 37 3.23 -16.67 -6.77
C SER A 37 2.54 -17.88 -7.42
N ALA A 38 1.26 -17.76 -7.78
CA ALA A 38 0.43 -18.86 -8.27
C ALA A 38 0.07 -18.75 -9.76
N ILE A 39 0.37 -17.62 -10.41
CA ILE A 39 0.16 -17.44 -11.85
C ILE A 39 1.24 -18.22 -12.59
N THR A 40 0.82 -19.14 -13.46
CA THR A 40 1.73 -20.03 -14.18
C THR A 40 2.56 -19.25 -15.21
N LEU A 41 3.79 -19.69 -15.49
CA LEU A 41 4.75 -18.95 -16.32
C LEU A 41 4.19 -18.52 -17.70
N ASP A 42 3.48 -19.42 -18.38
CA ASP A 42 2.84 -19.13 -19.67
C ASP A 42 1.78 -18.03 -19.58
N ARG A 43 1.05 -18.00 -18.45
CA ARG A 43 0.01 -16.99 -18.20
C ARG A 43 0.63 -15.69 -17.70
N LEU A 44 1.70 -15.75 -16.92
CA LEU A 44 2.45 -14.57 -16.48
C LEU A 44 2.94 -13.73 -17.66
N ARG A 45 3.47 -14.36 -18.71
CA ARG A 45 3.87 -13.64 -19.94
C ARG A 45 2.70 -12.86 -20.55
N ARG A 46 1.51 -13.46 -20.61
CA ARG A 46 0.30 -12.84 -21.17
C ARG A 46 -0.23 -11.72 -20.28
N LEU A 47 -0.16 -11.91 -18.97
CA LEU A 47 -0.46 -10.89 -17.98
C LEU A 47 0.44 -9.67 -18.17
N LYS A 48 1.75 -9.87 -18.30
CA LYS A 48 2.70 -8.77 -18.56
C LYS A 48 2.43 -8.07 -19.88
N VAL A 49 2.01 -8.77 -20.94
CA VAL A 49 1.57 -8.11 -22.18
C VAL A 49 0.37 -7.21 -21.91
N LEU A 50 -0.65 -7.71 -21.22
CA LEU A 50 -1.86 -6.96 -20.87
C LEU A 50 -1.58 -5.75 -19.96
N LEU A 51 -0.56 -5.85 -19.10
CA LEU A 51 -0.15 -4.82 -18.15
C LEU A 51 1.09 -4.02 -18.60
N ARG A 52 1.52 -4.13 -19.85
CA ARG A 52 2.67 -3.38 -20.41
C ARG A 52 3.98 -3.58 -19.61
N GLY A 53 4.25 -4.81 -19.21
CA GLY A 53 5.47 -5.23 -18.50
C GLY A 53 5.36 -5.20 -16.98
N HIS A 54 4.32 -4.55 -16.44
CA HIS A 54 4.05 -4.47 -15.01
C HIS A 54 3.44 -5.75 -14.45
N ASP A 55 3.60 -5.93 -13.14
CA ASP A 55 2.97 -6.98 -12.35
C ASP A 55 1.73 -6.44 -11.60
N LEU A 56 0.97 -7.31 -10.94
CA LEU A 56 -0.25 -6.89 -10.21
C LEU A 56 0.09 -5.88 -9.11
N VAL A 57 1.18 -6.12 -8.39
CA VAL A 57 1.68 -5.30 -7.28
C VAL A 57 2.02 -3.86 -7.70
N ASP A 58 2.33 -3.62 -8.98
CA ASP A 58 2.59 -2.25 -9.47
C ASP A 58 1.32 -1.37 -9.46
N TYR A 59 0.14 -1.96 -9.26
CA TYR A 59 -1.16 -1.29 -9.28
C TYR A 59 -1.91 -1.32 -7.95
N THR A 60 -1.29 -1.74 -6.85
CA THR A 60 -1.89 -1.79 -5.51
C THR A 60 -2.56 -0.47 -5.07
N TRP A 61 -1.97 0.67 -5.46
CA TRP A 61 -2.42 2.03 -5.16
C TRP A 61 -3.59 2.50 -6.02
N TRP A 62 -3.79 1.88 -7.19
CA TRP A 62 -4.75 2.30 -8.20
C TRP A 62 -6.20 2.41 -7.71
N PRO A 63 -6.77 1.46 -6.93
CA PRO A 63 -8.15 1.58 -6.45
C PRO A 63 -8.39 2.79 -5.56
N ALA A 64 -7.40 3.19 -4.75
CA ALA A 64 -7.52 4.37 -3.92
C ALA A 64 -7.67 5.64 -4.76
N GLU A 65 -6.91 5.71 -5.85
CA GLU A 65 -6.97 6.83 -6.78
C GLU A 65 -8.26 6.85 -7.61
N VAL A 66 -8.76 5.67 -8.02
CA VAL A 66 -10.10 5.52 -8.62
C VAL A 66 -11.16 6.09 -7.70
N MET A 67 -11.19 5.63 -6.45
CA MET A 67 -12.18 6.04 -5.45
C MET A 67 -12.12 7.54 -5.14
N ARG A 68 -10.92 8.13 -5.18
CA ARG A 68 -10.72 9.57 -5.03
C ARG A 68 -11.31 10.36 -6.20
N ARG A 69 -11.14 9.89 -7.44
CA ARG A 69 -11.58 10.58 -8.67
C ARG A 69 -13.03 10.28 -9.07
N ILE A 70 -13.55 9.13 -8.65
CA ILE A 70 -14.90 8.64 -8.95
C ILE A 70 -15.51 8.09 -7.66
N PRO A 71 -15.79 8.90 -6.63
CA PRO A 71 -16.35 8.41 -5.37
C PRO A 71 -17.68 7.64 -5.54
N GLN A 72 -18.41 7.91 -6.63
CA GLN A 72 -19.64 7.21 -6.97
C GLN A 72 -19.44 5.73 -7.33
N SER A 73 -18.19 5.26 -7.51
CA SER A 73 -17.88 3.83 -7.70
C SER A 73 -17.84 3.04 -6.40
N GLU A 74 -17.92 3.69 -5.22
CA GLU A 74 -17.96 3.06 -3.89
C GLU A 74 -18.86 1.83 -3.80
N PRO A 75 -20.08 1.82 -4.37
CA PRO A 75 -20.95 0.66 -4.28
C PRO A 75 -20.36 -0.62 -4.88
N LEU A 76 -19.41 -0.54 -5.82
CA LEU A 76 -18.72 -1.72 -6.35
C LEU A 76 -17.88 -2.44 -5.31
N HIS A 77 -17.50 -1.79 -4.22
CA HIS A 77 -16.56 -2.37 -3.25
C HIS A 77 -17.28 -3.02 -2.05
N LYS A 78 -18.60 -2.86 -1.92
CA LYS A 78 -19.38 -3.39 -0.79
C LYS A 78 -20.66 -4.08 -1.27
N GLN A 79 -21.07 -5.12 -0.55
CA GLN A 79 -22.37 -5.76 -0.72
C GLN A 79 -22.89 -6.22 0.65
N PRO A 80 -23.49 -5.30 1.43
CA PRO A 80 -23.97 -5.61 2.77
C PRO A 80 -25.13 -6.60 2.75
N GLN A 81 -25.11 -7.54 3.69
CA GLN A 81 -26.04 -8.66 3.81
C GLN A 81 -27.28 -8.28 4.63
N THR A 82 -28.42 -8.89 4.31
CA THR A 82 -29.69 -8.64 5.01
C THR A 82 -30.10 -9.78 5.94
N ASP A 83 -29.60 -10.99 5.71
CA ASP A 83 -29.92 -12.17 6.50
C ASP A 83 -29.00 -12.30 7.72
N LYS A 84 -29.55 -12.05 8.92
CA LYS A 84 -28.83 -12.17 10.19
C LYS A 84 -28.48 -13.62 10.56
N SER A 85 -29.16 -14.60 9.98
CA SER A 85 -28.89 -16.02 10.23
C SER A 85 -27.68 -16.53 9.45
N CYS A 86 -27.26 -15.78 8.42
CA CYS A 86 -26.15 -16.11 7.53
C CYS A 86 -26.31 -17.47 6.85
N GLN A 87 -27.56 -17.87 6.61
CA GLN A 87 -27.90 -19.06 5.86
C GLN A 87 -28.04 -18.74 4.38
N THR A 88 -28.38 -17.49 4.07
CA THR A 88 -28.60 -17.00 2.71
C THR A 88 -27.70 -15.80 2.41
N PHE A 89 -27.23 -15.72 1.16
CA PHE A 89 -26.47 -14.60 0.65
C PHE A 89 -27.38 -13.68 -0.17
N ASP A 90 -27.39 -12.39 0.15
CA ASP A 90 -28.17 -11.40 -0.59
C ASP A 90 -27.43 -10.99 -1.87
N SER A 91 -27.76 -11.64 -2.98
CA SER A 91 -27.21 -11.37 -4.30
C SER A 91 -27.88 -10.18 -5.02
N LYS A 92 -28.82 -9.48 -4.38
CA LYS A 92 -29.54 -8.37 -5.00
C LYS A 92 -28.60 -7.20 -5.30
N CYS A 93 -28.57 -6.81 -6.57
CA CYS A 93 -27.64 -5.80 -7.08
C CYS A 93 -28.36 -4.83 -8.03
N PRO A 94 -29.11 -3.84 -7.51
CA PRO A 94 -29.80 -2.88 -8.36
C PRO A 94 -28.79 -2.14 -9.26
N ASN A 95 -29.01 -2.17 -10.58
CA ASN A 95 -28.16 -1.56 -11.61
C ASN A 95 -26.76 -2.19 -11.83
N GLY A 96 -26.49 -3.36 -11.25
CA GLY A 96 -25.21 -4.06 -11.40
C GLY A 96 -24.03 -3.42 -10.65
N MET A 97 -24.27 -2.35 -9.88
CA MET A 97 -23.26 -1.59 -9.13
C MET A 97 -23.14 -2.11 -7.70
N CYS A 98 -22.65 -3.33 -7.56
CA CYS A 98 -22.30 -3.97 -6.29
C CYS A 98 -21.07 -4.85 -6.49
N LEU A 99 -20.51 -5.37 -5.39
CA LEU A 99 -19.30 -6.19 -5.41
C LEU A 99 -19.36 -7.38 -6.37
N ILE A 100 -20.33 -8.27 -6.21
CA ILE A 100 -20.41 -9.48 -7.04
C ILE A 100 -20.84 -9.14 -8.47
N GLY A 101 -21.71 -8.15 -8.65
CA GLY A 101 -22.09 -7.63 -9.96
C GLY A 101 -20.89 -7.09 -10.75
N GLY A 102 -20.02 -6.34 -10.08
CA GLY A 102 -18.77 -5.81 -10.64
C GLY A 102 -17.78 -6.92 -11.00
N VAL A 103 -17.53 -7.87 -10.10
CA VAL A 103 -16.67 -9.04 -10.36
C VAL A 103 -17.14 -9.77 -11.63
N LYS A 104 -18.44 -10.10 -11.69
CA LYS A 104 -19.05 -10.78 -12.85
C LYS A 104 -18.95 -9.94 -14.13
N PHE A 105 -19.18 -8.64 -14.06
CA PHE A 105 -19.04 -7.72 -15.20
C PHE A 105 -17.61 -7.72 -15.78
N PHE A 106 -16.61 -7.44 -14.94
CA PHE A 106 -15.22 -7.31 -15.39
C PHE A 106 -14.64 -8.66 -15.84
N PHE A 107 -15.01 -9.75 -15.16
CA PHE A 107 -14.68 -11.10 -15.60
C PHE A 107 -15.26 -11.41 -16.99
N ALA A 108 -16.56 -11.17 -17.21
CA ALA A 108 -17.19 -11.39 -18.52
C ALA A 108 -16.57 -10.53 -19.62
N LYS A 109 -16.25 -9.26 -19.33
CA LYS A 109 -15.56 -8.37 -20.28
C LYS A 109 -14.21 -8.95 -20.71
N LEU A 110 -13.40 -9.44 -19.77
CA LEU A 110 -12.11 -10.06 -20.07
C LEU A 110 -12.26 -11.37 -20.83
N MET A 111 -13.19 -12.23 -20.40
CA MET A 111 -13.51 -13.49 -21.10
C MET A 111 -14.04 -13.27 -22.51
N ASN A 112 -14.53 -12.08 -22.84
CA ASN A 112 -14.99 -11.71 -24.18
C ASN A 112 -14.00 -10.79 -24.94
N SER A 113 -12.82 -10.51 -24.37
CA SER A 113 -11.80 -9.64 -24.97
C SER A 113 -10.69 -10.39 -25.70
N GLY A 114 -10.09 -9.79 -26.72
CA GLY A 114 -8.97 -10.38 -27.44
C GLY A 114 -9.32 -11.65 -28.22
N TYR A 115 -8.30 -12.43 -28.58
CA TYR A 115 -8.45 -13.65 -29.37
C TYR A 115 -8.70 -14.87 -28.48
N SER A 116 -9.52 -15.79 -28.97
CA SER A 116 -9.78 -17.07 -28.35
C SER A 116 -8.63 -18.04 -28.62
N ILE A 117 -8.09 -18.67 -27.58
CA ILE A 117 -7.01 -19.67 -27.70
C ILE A 117 -7.54 -21.02 -28.21
N SER A 118 -8.81 -21.33 -27.91
CA SER A 118 -9.48 -22.57 -28.33
C SER A 118 -10.76 -22.26 -29.10
N SER A 119 -11.23 -23.19 -29.93
CA SER A 119 -12.50 -23.06 -30.66
C SER A 119 -13.72 -23.28 -29.77
N THR A 120 -13.59 -23.97 -28.63
CA THR A 120 -14.70 -24.38 -27.75
C THR A 120 -14.77 -23.57 -26.46
N GLN A 121 -14.73 -22.24 -26.55
CA GLN A 121 -14.69 -21.42 -25.34
C GLN A 121 -16.06 -21.06 -24.78
N PRO A 122 -16.19 -21.05 -23.45
CA PRO A 122 -17.38 -20.50 -22.81
C PRO A 122 -17.46 -19.00 -23.10
N LYS A 123 -18.58 -18.58 -23.71
CA LYS A 123 -18.95 -17.18 -23.81
C LYS A 123 -19.78 -16.81 -22.60
N PHE A 124 -19.42 -15.70 -21.97
CA PHE A 124 -20.15 -15.18 -20.82
C PHE A 124 -21.01 -14.00 -21.26
N GLU A 125 -22.28 -14.00 -20.92
CA GLU A 125 -23.10 -12.80 -21.09
C GLU A 125 -22.55 -11.71 -20.17
N VAL A 126 -22.35 -10.50 -20.70
CA VAL A 126 -21.89 -9.39 -19.88
C VAL A 126 -23.09 -8.82 -19.16
N PRO A 127 -23.18 -8.94 -17.81
CA PRO A 127 -24.30 -8.41 -17.06
C PRO A 127 -24.40 -6.89 -17.25
N PRO A 128 -25.60 -6.31 -17.22
CA PRO A 128 -25.74 -4.86 -17.29
C PRO A 128 -25.14 -4.22 -16.03
N MET A 129 -24.25 -3.25 -16.22
CA MET A 129 -23.70 -2.44 -15.14
C MET A 129 -23.73 -0.97 -15.55
N LYS A 130 -24.44 -0.14 -14.78
CA LYS A 130 -24.51 1.30 -15.03
C LYS A 130 -23.42 2.01 -14.24
N TYR A 131 -22.23 2.08 -14.82
CA TYR A 131 -21.13 2.80 -14.20
C TYR A 131 -21.42 4.32 -14.09
N PRO A 132 -20.98 5.03 -13.04
CA PRO A 132 -21.36 6.42 -12.80
C PRO A 132 -20.90 7.42 -13.87
N LYS A 133 -19.87 7.05 -14.65
CA LYS A 133 -19.34 7.83 -15.76
C LYS A 133 -19.43 7.00 -17.04
N ASP A 134 -19.65 7.66 -18.18
CA ASP A 134 -19.58 7.00 -19.47
C ASP A 134 -18.11 6.77 -19.86
N ILE A 135 -17.58 5.63 -19.41
CA ILE A 135 -16.17 5.27 -19.53
C ILE A 135 -16.04 4.01 -20.36
N PHE A 136 -15.15 4.07 -21.34
CA PHE A 136 -14.63 2.88 -21.99
C PHE A 136 -13.52 2.25 -21.13
N PHE A 137 -13.77 1.06 -20.59
CA PHE A 137 -12.77 0.28 -19.87
C PHE A 137 -11.89 -0.50 -20.85
N ALA A 138 -10.61 -0.14 -20.92
CA ALA A 138 -9.64 -0.95 -21.65
C ALA A 138 -9.44 -2.30 -20.94
N PRO A 139 -8.94 -3.34 -21.61
CA PRO A 139 -8.74 -4.65 -20.97
C PRO A 139 -7.87 -4.60 -19.70
N SER A 140 -6.87 -3.72 -19.64
CA SER A 140 -6.07 -3.49 -18.43
C SER A 140 -6.90 -2.94 -17.27
N ASP A 141 -7.88 -2.08 -17.54
CA ASP A 141 -8.74 -1.49 -16.51
C ASP A 141 -9.72 -2.53 -15.98
N ASN A 142 -10.28 -3.35 -16.88
CA ASN A 142 -11.13 -4.47 -16.48
C ASN A 142 -10.35 -5.45 -15.59
N LEU A 143 -9.09 -5.74 -15.91
CA LEU A 143 -8.24 -6.59 -15.08
C LEU A 143 -7.97 -5.96 -13.71
N LYS A 144 -7.58 -4.68 -13.66
CA LYS A 144 -7.32 -3.98 -12.40
C LYS A 144 -8.55 -3.96 -11.50
N TYR A 145 -9.72 -3.62 -12.04
CA TYR A 145 -10.97 -3.72 -11.29
C TYR A 145 -11.24 -5.13 -10.81
N LEU A 146 -11.12 -6.13 -11.68
CA LEU A 146 -11.39 -7.52 -11.29
C LEU A 146 -10.50 -7.94 -10.12
N VAL A 147 -9.21 -7.63 -10.16
CA VAL A 147 -8.26 -7.93 -9.08
C VAL A 147 -8.67 -7.25 -7.78
N VAL A 148 -8.97 -5.95 -7.84
CA VAL A 148 -9.40 -5.18 -6.66
C VAL A 148 -10.70 -5.73 -6.07
N LEU A 149 -11.71 -5.98 -6.90
CA LEU A 149 -13.00 -6.45 -6.42
C LEU A 149 -12.93 -7.89 -5.88
N LEU A 150 -12.07 -8.73 -6.45
CA LEU A 150 -11.79 -10.05 -5.87
C LEU A 150 -11.07 -9.92 -4.53
N ALA A 151 -10.14 -8.99 -4.36
CA ALA A 151 -9.50 -8.73 -3.06
C ALA A 151 -10.54 -8.23 -2.03
N ASP A 152 -11.38 -7.29 -2.42
CA ASP A 152 -12.42 -6.69 -1.60
C ASP A 152 -13.51 -7.69 -1.18
N MET A 153 -13.82 -8.68 -2.04
CA MET A 153 -14.71 -9.79 -1.70
C MET A 153 -14.19 -10.65 -0.55
N HIS A 154 -12.88 -10.67 -0.31
CA HIS A 154 -12.26 -11.38 0.81
C HIS A 154 -12.07 -10.49 2.05
N TYR A 155 -12.44 -9.21 1.99
CA TYR A 155 -12.50 -8.36 3.17
C TYR A 155 -13.84 -8.55 3.88
N PRO A 156 -13.89 -9.10 5.11
CA PRO A 156 -15.15 -9.48 5.73
C PRO A 156 -16.16 -8.33 5.86
N PHE A 157 -15.69 -7.12 6.16
CA PHE A 157 -16.57 -5.97 6.39
C PHE A 157 -17.24 -5.42 5.12
N ASN A 158 -16.75 -5.79 3.93
CA ASN A 158 -17.44 -5.46 2.68
C ASN A 158 -18.70 -6.30 2.46
N LEU A 159 -18.80 -7.44 3.14
CA LEU A 159 -19.91 -8.38 3.10
C LEU A 159 -20.58 -8.53 4.48
N ASP A 160 -20.46 -7.50 5.32
CA ASP A 160 -21.09 -7.44 6.64
C ASP A 160 -22.61 -7.26 6.56
N LEU A 161 -23.29 -7.48 7.68
CA LEU A 161 -24.71 -7.18 7.81
C LEU A 161 -24.97 -5.68 7.61
N LYS A 162 -26.14 -5.34 7.08
CA LYS A 162 -26.61 -3.95 7.03
C LYS A 162 -26.82 -3.39 8.43
N SER A 163 -26.60 -2.08 8.57
CA SER A 163 -26.97 -1.35 9.78
C SER A 163 -28.44 -1.59 10.15
N PRO A 164 -28.76 -1.76 11.44
CA PRO A 164 -27.88 -1.58 12.61
C PRO A 164 -27.07 -2.84 13.01
N ASP A 165 -27.20 -3.97 12.31
CA ASP A 165 -26.61 -5.24 12.74
C ASP A 165 -25.15 -5.46 12.30
N SER A 166 -24.56 -4.48 11.61
CA SER A 166 -23.17 -4.50 11.14
C SER A 166 -22.19 -4.72 12.31
N ILE A 167 -21.38 -5.76 12.20
CA ILE A 167 -20.31 -6.06 13.17
C ILE A 167 -19.15 -5.06 13.03
N GLY A 168 -18.83 -4.65 11.80
CA GLY A 168 -17.82 -3.62 11.52
C GLY A 168 -18.15 -2.26 12.16
N GLN A 169 -19.43 -1.96 12.39
CA GLN A 169 -19.89 -0.72 13.02
C GLN A 169 -19.97 -0.79 14.56
N ARG A 170 -19.84 -1.99 15.15
CA ARG A 170 -19.81 -2.16 16.61
C ARG A 170 -18.61 -1.45 17.21
N LYS A 171 -18.79 -0.86 18.38
CA LYS A 171 -17.72 -0.13 19.06
C LYS A 171 -16.78 -1.11 19.73
N VAL A 172 -15.48 -0.83 19.72
CA VAL A 172 -14.48 -1.63 20.44
C VAL A 172 -14.02 -0.84 21.65
N ASP A 173 -14.15 -1.41 22.84
CA ASP A 173 -13.63 -0.84 24.08
C ASP A 173 -12.12 -1.14 24.21
N LEU A 174 -11.31 -0.07 24.17
CA LEU A 174 -9.86 -0.12 24.23
C LEU A 174 -9.29 0.17 25.63
N SER A 175 -10.14 0.48 26.63
CA SER A 175 -9.71 0.98 27.95
C SER A 175 -8.77 0.06 28.73
N GLY A 176 -8.80 -1.24 28.43
CA GLY A 176 -7.88 -2.23 29.02
C GLY A 176 -6.51 -2.33 28.35
N PHE A 177 -6.26 -1.58 27.26
CA PHE A 177 -5.09 -1.72 26.41
C PHE A 177 -4.47 -0.35 26.07
N PRO A 178 -3.60 0.21 26.94
CA PRO A 178 -3.10 1.58 26.81
C PRO A 178 -2.43 1.88 25.47
N MET A 179 -1.73 0.91 24.89
CA MET A 179 -1.09 1.07 23.58
C MET A 179 -2.14 1.27 22.47
N TRP A 180 -3.14 0.40 22.41
CA TRP A 180 -4.21 0.49 21.41
C TRP A 180 -5.09 1.73 21.60
N GLU A 181 -5.34 2.11 22.86
CA GLU A 181 -6.05 3.34 23.19
C GLU A 181 -5.32 4.59 22.66
N SER A 182 -4.00 4.69 22.92
CA SER A 182 -3.16 5.80 22.46
C SER A 182 -3.09 5.87 20.93
N GLU A 183 -2.88 4.74 20.26
CA GLU A 183 -2.86 4.66 18.80
C GLU A 183 -4.21 5.06 18.18
N SER A 184 -5.31 4.60 18.77
CA SER A 184 -6.65 4.92 18.29
C SER A 184 -7.01 6.39 18.50
N MET A 185 -6.66 6.97 19.65
CA MET A 185 -6.82 8.42 19.87
C MET A 185 -6.01 9.24 18.87
N THR A 186 -4.78 8.81 18.57
CA THR A 186 -3.91 9.52 17.61
C THR A 186 -4.47 9.47 16.18
N LYS A 187 -4.94 8.30 15.73
CA LYS A 187 -5.37 8.09 14.34
C LYS A 187 -6.84 8.36 14.08
N LEU A 188 -7.71 8.12 15.06
CA LEU A 188 -9.18 8.18 14.94
C LEU A 188 -9.84 9.18 15.91
N GLY A 189 -9.11 9.71 16.89
CA GLY A 189 -9.65 10.69 17.84
C GLY A 189 -10.67 10.12 18.83
N THR A 190 -10.70 8.80 19.03
CA THR A 190 -11.62 8.13 19.94
C THR A 190 -10.99 6.90 20.58
N THR A 191 -11.39 6.56 21.80
CA THR A 191 -11.06 5.32 22.49
C THR A 191 -12.07 4.20 22.24
N HIS A 192 -13.17 4.51 21.54
CA HIS A 192 -14.25 3.59 21.17
C HIS A 192 -14.51 3.64 19.66
N PRO A 193 -13.54 3.24 18.81
CA PRO A 193 -13.72 3.22 17.37
C PRO A 193 -14.68 2.11 16.92
N PRO A 194 -15.33 2.23 15.75
CA PRO A 194 -15.93 1.08 15.06
C PRO A 194 -14.88 0.00 14.78
N LEU A 195 -15.25 -1.28 14.85
CA LEU A 195 -14.35 -2.42 14.63
C LEU A 195 -13.63 -2.37 13.27
N GLU A 196 -14.35 -2.07 12.18
CA GLU A 196 -13.74 -1.99 10.84
C GLU A 196 -12.65 -0.90 10.79
N GLU A 197 -12.90 0.25 11.41
CA GLU A 197 -11.93 1.35 11.47
C GLU A 197 -10.74 1.03 12.37
N PHE A 198 -10.98 0.40 13.52
CA PHE A 198 -9.91 -0.08 14.39
C PHE A 198 -8.99 -1.06 13.64
N ILE A 199 -9.57 -2.04 12.96
CA ILE A 199 -8.80 -3.05 12.21
C ILE A 199 -8.02 -2.40 11.07
N SER A 200 -8.69 -1.64 10.20
CA SER A 200 -8.10 -1.13 8.95
C SER A 200 -7.09 0.00 9.18
N LYS A 201 -7.32 0.88 10.16
CA LYS A 201 -6.54 2.10 10.37
C LYS A 201 -5.58 2.02 11.57
N VAL A 202 -5.84 1.15 12.55
CA VAL A 202 -5.03 1.06 13.78
C VAL A 202 -4.28 -0.26 13.86
N TYR A 203 -5.00 -1.36 14.05
CA TYR A 203 -4.43 -2.68 14.34
C TYR A 203 -3.58 -3.22 13.19
N MET A 204 -4.12 -3.34 11.97
CA MET A 204 -3.37 -3.93 10.84
C MET A 204 -2.12 -3.13 10.47
N PRO A 205 -2.16 -1.78 10.33
CA PRO A 205 -0.95 -1.00 10.10
C PRO A 205 0.13 -1.23 11.17
N HIS A 206 -0.25 -1.22 12.45
CA HIS A 206 0.68 -1.45 13.56
C HIS A 206 1.23 -2.89 13.56
N TYR A 207 0.38 -3.87 13.24
CA TYR A 207 0.80 -5.27 13.13
C TYR A 207 1.86 -5.43 12.03
N ILE A 208 1.63 -4.83 10.86
CA ILE A 208 2.55 -4.91 9.72
C ILE A 208 3.89 -4.24 10.04
N GLU A 209 3.85 -3.05 10.64
CA GLU A 209 5.05 -2.32 11.05
C GLU A 209 5.88 -3.12 12.06
N THR A 210 5.23 -3.65 13.10
CA THR A 210 5.88 -4.44 14.16
C THR A 210 6.43 -5.78 13.65
N ASN A 211 5.80 -6.35 12.62
CA ASN A 211 6.17 -7.65 12.06
C ASN A 211 6.81 -7.53 10.68
N GLY A 212 7.46 -6.40 10.34
CA GLY A 212 7.95 -6.11 8.99
C GLY A 212 8.78 -7.23 8.36
N ASP A 213 9.75 -7.78 9.10
CA ASP A 213 10.60 -8.87 8.62
C ASP A 213 9.80 -10.15 8.28
N SER A 214 8.75 -10.43 9.06
CA SER A 214 7.84 -11.54 8.81
C SER A 214 6.86 -11.21 7.68
N TRP A 215 6.38 -9.97 7.61
CA TRP A 215 5.40 -9.51 6.64
C TRP A 215 5.90 -9.58 5.21
N TYR A 216 7.17 -9.22 4.97
CA TYR A 216 7.80 -9.36 3.66
C TYR A 216 8.48 -10.73 3.45
N GLY A 217 8.21 -11.70 4.33
CA GLY A 217 8.66 -13.07 4.23
C GLY A 217 7.80 -13.95 3.31
N ALA A 218 8.05 -15.27 3.34
CA ALA A 218 7.45 -16.23 2.41
C ALA A 218 5.96 -16.59 2.69
N TRP A 219 5.31 -15.99 3.68
CA TRP A 219 3.94 -16.36 4.07
C TRP A 219 2.88 -15.99 3.02
N THR A 220 3.22 -15.09 2.10
CA THR A 220 2.39 -14.74 0.95
C THR A 220 2.54 -15.74 -0.21
N ASN A 221 3.32 -16.81 -0.09
CA ASN A 221 3.34 -17.85 -1.11
C ASN A 221 2.05 -18.70 -1.07
N VAL A 222 1.47 -19.00 -2.24
CA VAL A 222 0.27 -19.84 -2.35
C VAL A 222 0.43 -21.24 -1.72
N GLU A 223 1.65 -21.77 -1.64
CA GLU A 223 1.97 -23.05 -1.01
C GLU A 223 1.57 -23.10 0.46
N VAL A 224 1.45 -21.96 1.14
CA VAL A 224 0.94 -21.87 2.52
C VAL A 224 -0.48 -22.44 2.65
N LEU A 225 -1.29 -22.42 1.58
CA LEU A 225 -2.62 -23.03 1.57
C LEU A 225 -2.60 -24.56 1.42
N GLY A 226 -1.46 -25.15 1.06
CA GLY A 226 -1.33 -26.59 0.85
C GLY A 226 -2.40 -27.15 -0.10
N SER A 227 -3.11 -28.19 0.35
CA SER A 227 -4.17 -28.84 -0.45
C SER A 227 -5.39 -27.94 -0.71
N ARG A 228 -5.61 -26.90 0.11
CA ARG A 228 -6.76 -25.99 -0.05
C ARG A 228 -6.71 -25.29 -1.40
N TYR A 229 -5.53 -24.90 -1.88
CA TYR A 229 -5.40 -24.22 -3.18
C TYR A 229 -5.96 -25.07 -4.33
N LYS A 230 -5.68 -26.38 -4.34
CA LYS A 230 -6.21 -27.30 -5.34
C LYS A 230 -7.72 -27.43 -5.25
N VAL A 231 -8.28 -27.48 -4.04
CA VAL A 231 -9.74 -27.51 -3.82
C VAL A 231 -10.41 -26.27 -4.40
N GLU A 232 -9.83 -25.08 -4.17
CA GLU A 232 -10.34 -23.82 -4.73
C GLU A 232 -10.29 -23.82 -6.26
N GLN A 233 -9.20 -24.30 -6.85
CA GLN A 233 -9.02 -24.39 -8.29
C GLN A 233 -10.04 -25.34 -8.93
N GLU A 234 -10.24 -26.53 -8.33
CA GLU A 234 -11.24 -27.49 -8.79
C GLU A 234 -12.66 -26.96 -8.66
N SER A 235 -12.99 -26.26 -7.57
CA SER A 235 -14.29 -25.63 -7.38
C SER A 235 -14.55 -24.58 -8.48
N PHE A 236 -13.57 -23.73 -8.75
CA PHE A 236 -13.71 -22.72 -9.80
C PHE A 236 -13.82 -23.33 -11.20
N ASN A 237 -13.08 -24.40 -11.49
CA ASN A 237 -13.19 -25.07 -12.79
C ASN A 237 -14.56 -25.74 -12.99
N ARG A 238 -15.22 -26.20 -11.92
CA ARG A 238 -16.57 -26.80 -11.99
C ARG A 238 -17.67 -25.75 -12.09
N ASN A 239 -17.59 -24.70 -11.27
CA ASN A 239 -18.70 -23.76 -11.07
C ASN A 239 -18.48 -22.41 -11.77
N THR A 240 -17.22 -22.04 -12.01
CA THR A 240 -16.73 -20.80 -12.63
C THR A 240 -17.50 -19.55 -12.18
N TRP A 241 -18.56 -19.20 -12.89
CA TRP A 241 -19.37 -18.01 -12.65
C TRP A 241 -20.03 -17.97 -11.28
N ASP A 242 -20.57 -19.11 -10.83
CA ASP A 242 -21.29 -19.22 -9.55
C ASP A 242 -20.33 -19.27 -8.36
N ASN A 243 -19.05 -19.57 -8.62
CA ASN A 243 -18.04 -19.67 -7.58
C ASN A 243 -17.74 -18.32 -6.91
N PHE A 244 -18.01 -17.19 -7.59
CA PHE A 244 -17.91 -15.86 -6.98
C PHE A 244 -18.91 -15.68 -5.84
N GLU A 245 -20.15 -16.17 -5.98
CA GLU A 245 -21.15 -16.09 -4.92
C GLU A 245 -20.85 -17.07 -3.79
N ILE A 246 -20.31 -18.25 -4.11
CA ILE A 246 -19.83 -19.22 -3.11
C ILE A 246 -18.75 -18.57 -2.23
N TRP A 247 -17.72 -17.98 -2.85
CA TRP A 247 -16.64 -17.32 -2.12
C TRP A 247 -17.12 -16.11 -1.30
N ALA A 248 -18.03 -15.31 -1.85
CA ALA A 248 -18.63 -14.20 -1.12
C ALA A 248 -19.45 -14.67 0.09
N THR A 249 -20.21 -15.77 -0.06
CA THR A 249 -20.97 -16.38 1.04
C THR A 249 -20.03 -16.88 2.14
N GLU A 250 -18.93 -17.53 1.78
CA GLU A 250 -17.91 -17.97 2.75
C GLU A 250 -17.32 -16.80 3.53
N THR A 251 -16.99 -15.69 2.86
CA THR A 251 -16.44 -14.50 3.54
C THR A 251 -17.50 -13.81 4.39
N ALA A 252 -18.75 -13.68 3.93
CA ALA A 252 -19.85 -13.12 4.72
C ALA A 252 -20.07 -13.91 6.02
N ASN A 253 -19.98 -15.24 5.97
CA ASN A 253 -20.15 -16.12 7.12
C ASN A 253 -19.07 -15.95 8.20
N LEU A 254 -17.94 -15.33 7.89
CA LEU A 254 -16.92 -14.99 8.90
C LEU A 254 -17.46 -14.00 9.92
N ASN A 255 -18.27 -13.03 9.48
CA ASN A 255 -18.87 -12.03 10.36
C ASN A 255 -19.78 -12.72 11.39
N CYS A 256 -20.51 -13.76 11.00
CA CYS A 256 -21.59 -14.30 11.81
C CYS A 256 -21.12 -15.14 13.01
N ALA A 257 -19.93 -15.75 12.93
CA ALA A 257 -19.47 -16.65 13.99
C ALA A 257 -17.95 -16.74 14.17
N GLN A 258 -17.13 -16.19 13.27
CA GLN A 258 -15.68 -16.44 13.30
C GLN A 258 -14.88 -15.23 13.78
N ILE A 259 -15.26 -14.01 13.40
CA ILE A 259 -14.51 -12.80 13.78
C ILE A 259 -14.78 -12.46 15.25
N ILE A 260 -16.06 -12.30 15.61
CA ILE A 260 -16.51 -11.98 16.95
C ILE A 260 -17.39 -13.12 17.48
N THR A 261 -17.11 -13.57 18.70
CA THR A 261 -17.91 -14.58 19.41
C THR A 261 -18.69 -13.92 20.55
N LYS A 262 -19.63 -14.65 21.15
CA LYS A 262 -20.44 -14.13 22.27
C LYS A 262 -19.60 -13.66 23.47
N ASN A 263 -18.42 -14.25 23.67
CA ASN A 263 -17.53 -13.93 24.79
C ASN A 263 -16.73 -12.64 24.57
N ASP A 264 -16.78 -12.06 23.36
CA ASP A 264 -16.05 -10.85 23.00
C ASP A 264 -16.91 -9.59 23.14
N TYR A 265 -18.16 -9.70 23.61
CA TYR A 265 -18.99 -8.56 23.94
C TYR A 265 -18.84 -8.18 25.42
N THR A 266 -19.03 -6.91 25.73
CA THR A 266 -19.21 -6.47 27.12
C THR A 266 -20.65 -6.81 27.59
N ASP A 267 -21.04 -6.33 28.77
CA ASP A 267 -22.44 -6.39 29.19
C ASP A 267 -23.37 -5.60 28.24
N ASP A 268 -22.80 -4.67 27.45
CA ASP A 268 -23.46 -4.00 26.33
C ASP A 268 -23.24 -4.80 25.03
N PRO A 269 -24.30 -5.37 24.42
CA PRO A 269 -24.20 -6.17 23.20
C PRO A 269 -23.76 -5.38 21.97
N ASP A 270 -23.75 -4.04 22.03
CA ASP A 270 -23.30 -3.19 20.94
C ASP A 270 -21.80 -2.84 21.04
N THR A 271 -21.15 -3.25 22.13
CA THR A 271 -19.75 -2.97 22.45
C THR A 271 -18.93 -4.25 22.56
N ILE A 272 -17.86 -4.32 21.77
CA ILE A 272 -16.87 -5.39 21.74
C ILE A 272 -15.80 -5.10 22.78
N LYS A 273 -15.57 -6.07 23.67
CA LYS A 273 -14.46 -6.08 24.60
C LYS A 273 -13.18 -6.52 23.90
N LEU A 274 -12.18 -5.66 23.86
CA LEU A 274 -10.87 -6.07 23.34
C LEU A 274 -10.23 -7.12 24.25
N SER A 275 -9.57 -8.11 23.65
CA SER A 275 -8.74 -9.09 24.35
C SER A 275 -7.59 -9.54 23.46
N GLU A 276 -6.51 -10.06 24.05
CA GLU A 276 -5.40 -10.64 23.29
C GLU A 276 -5.86 -11.82 22.41
N ALA A 277 -6.76 -12.66 22.93
CA ALA A 277 -7.33 -13.77 22.17
C ALA A 277 -8.15 -13.29 20.95
N LEU A 278 -8.88 -12.18 21.09
CA LEU A 278 -9.60 -11.55 19.99
C LEU A 278 -8.61 -11.00 18.93
N LEU A 279 -7.55 -10.31 19.36
CA LEU A 279 -6.52 -9.78 18.47
C LEU A 279 -5.81 -10.89 17.69
N GLU A 280 -5.40 -11.97 18.35
CA GLU A 280 -4.77 -13.13 17.71
C GLU A 280 -5.69 -13.77 16.67
N ARG A 281 -6.98 -13.96 17.03
CA ARG A 281 -7.98 -14.53 16.11
C ARG A 281 -8.21 -13.62 14.89
N ILE A 282 -8.35 -12.32 15.09
CA ILE A 282 -8.49 -11.34 14.00
C ILE A 282 -7.26 -11.38 13.09
N GLY A 283 -6.05 -11.31 13.67
CA GLY A 283 -4.80 -11.35 12.92
C GLY A 283 -4.65 -12.62 12.08
N MET A 284 -4.96 -13.79 12.65
CA MET A 284 -4.93 -15.06 11.94
C MET A 284 -5.95 -15.11 10.80
N LEU A 285 -7.21 -14.73 11.06
CA LEU A 285 -8.28 -14.75 10.06
C LEU A 285 -7.99 -13.81 8.89
N LEU A 286 -7.55 -12.58 9.17
CA LEU A 286 -7.26 -11.59 8.13
C LEU A 286 -6.08 -12.02 7.27
N ARG A 287 -4.99 -12.54 7.87
CA ARG A 287 -3.87 -13.09 7.10
C ARG A 287 -4.29 -14.27 6.24
N PHE A 288 -5.14 -15.16 6.76
CA PHE A 288 -5.67 -16.26 5.97
C PHE A 288 -6.52 -15.75 4.79
N GLN A 289 -7.39 -14.75 5.01
CA GLN A 289 -8.17 -14.13 3.93
C GLN A 289 -7.30 -13.44 2.89
N ILE A 290 -6.18 -12.82 3.29
CA ILE A 290 -5.20 -12.24 2.36
C ILE A 290 -4.64 -13.31 1.42
N VAL A 291 -4.12 -14.42 1.96
CA VAL A 291 -3.54 -15.49 1.15
C VAL A 291 -4.62 -16.17 0.30
N LEU A 292 -5.80 -16.44 0.87
CA LEU A 292 -6.92 -17.06 0.16
C LEU A 292 -7.41 -16.17 -1.00
N GLY A 293 -7.54 -14.86 -0.77
CA GLY A 293 -7.93 -13.90 -1.79
C GLY A 293 -6.93 -13.87 -2.94
N GLY A 294 -5.62 -13.83 -2.65
CA GLY A 294 -4.57 -13.87 -3.66
C GLY A 294 -4.58 -15.15 -4.48
N ALA A 295 -4.76 -16.30 -3.82
CA ALA A 295 -4.86 -17.59 -4.48
C ALA A 295 -6.06 -17.66 -5.45
N ARG A 296 -7.22 -17.12 -5.04
CA ARG A 296 -8.43 -17.07 -5.87
C ARG A 296 -8.29 -16.09 -7.04
N ILE A 297 -7.62 -14.96 -6.83
CA ILE A 297 -7.25 -14.05 -7.92
C ILE A 297 -6.37 -14.77 -8.95
N ALA A 298 -5.36 -15.52 -8.51
CA ALA A 298 -4.52 -16.29 -9.43
C ALA A 298 -5.30 -17.35 -10.20
N ILE A 299 -6.24 -18.06 -9.56
CA ILE A 299 -7.12 -19.02 -10.23
C ILE A 299 -7.92 -18.33 -11.35
N VAL A 300 -8.55 -17.20 -11.05
CA VAL A 300 -9.35 -16.44 -12.02
C VAL A 300 -8.49 -15.92 -13.16
N ILE A 301 -7.31 -15.35 -12.88
CA ILE A 301 -6.40 -14.83 -13.90
C ILE A 301 -5.85 -15.96 -14.77
N ASN A 302 -5.41 -17.07 -14.17
CA ASN A 302 -4.95 -18.25 -14.92
C ASN A 302 -6.07 -18.76 -15.83
N TYR A 303 -7.32 -18.79 -15.35
CA TYR A 303 -8.49 -19.18 -16.14
C TYR A 303 -8.73 -18.23 -17.32
N ILE A 304 -8.73 -16.91 -17.08
CA ILE A 304 -8.90 -15.93 -18.16
C ILE A 304 -7.80 -16.10 -19.21
N LEU A 305 -6.55 -16.16 -18.78
CA LEU A 305 -5.41 -16.18 -19.67
C LEU A 305 -5.17 -17.55 -20.31
N SER A 306 -5.78 -18.63 -19.80
CA SER A 306 -5.80 -19.95 -20.46
C SER A 306 -6.82 -20.02 -21.59
N HIS A 307 -7.78 -19.09 -21.61
CA HIS A 307 -8.78 -18.97 -22.65
C HIS A 307 -8.53 -17.78 -23.59
N ARG A 308 -8.00 -16.66 -23.12
CA ARG A 308 -7.89 -15.43 -23.91
C ARG A 308 -6.46 -14.98 -24.11
N GLU A 309 -6.16 -14.53 -25.34
CA GLU A 309 -4.99 -13.72 -25.65
C GLU A 309 -5.42 -12.27 -25.83
N ILE A 310 -5.12 -11.47 -24.81
CA ILE A 310 -5.55 -10.08 -24.70
C ILE A 310 -4.34 -9.18 -24.85
N ALA A 311 -4.34 -8.35 -25.89
CA ALA A 311 -3.31 -7.34 -26.09
C ALA A 311 -3.57 -6.11 -25.20
N TYR A 312 -2.49 -5.38 -24.89
CA TYR A 312 -2.61 -4.06 -24.27
C TYR A 312 -3.37 -3.09 -25.19
N CYS A 313 -4.16 -2.21 -24.59
CA CYS A 313 -4.87 -1.15 -25.30
C CYS A 313 -4.56 0.20 -24.68
N ASN A 314 -3.92 1.09 -25.46
CA ASN A 314 -3.60 2.45 -25.01
C ASN A 314 -4.84 3.35 -24.89
N LYS A 315 -5.96 2.96 -25.53
CA LYS A 315 -7.21 3.72 -25.52
C LYS A 315 -8.03 3.32 -24.29
N THR A 316 -7.81 4.03 -23.19
CA THR A 316 -8.57 3.89 -21.95
C THR A 316 -9.32 5.19 -21.62
N GLY A 317 -10.56 5.06 -21.15
CA GLY A 317 -11.29 6.18 -20.53
C GLY A 317 -10.92 6.39 -19.05
N MET A 318 -10.09 5.51 -18.48
CA MET A 318 -9.61 5.53 -17.09
C MET A 318 -8.15 5.97 -17.04
N ILE A 319 -7.89 7.22 -17.38
CA ILE A 319 -6.55 7.83 -17.27
C ILE A 319 -6.30 8.15 -15.79
N ILE A 320 -5.74 7.18 -15.09
CA ILE A 320 -5.38 7.25 -13.68
C ILE A 320 -3.88 7.05 -13.54
N GLU A 321 -3.22 8.13 -13.17
CA GLU A 321 -1.78 8.17 -12.89
C GLU A 321 -1.59 8.27 -11.38
N LYS A 322 -0.52 7.65 -10.88
CA LYS A 322 -0.13 7.74 -9.47
C LYS A 322 0.17 9.19 -9.17
N ASP A 323 -0.52 9.78 -8.20
CA ASP A 323 -0.24 11.14 -7.78
C ASP A 323 1.21 11.19 -7.23
N PRO A 324 2.13 11.92 -7.88
CA PRO A 324 3.52 11.95 -7.46
C PRO A 324 3.70 12.60 -6.08
N SER A 325 2.73 13.43 -5.63
CA SER A 325 2.77 14.04 -4.31
C SER A 325 2.49 13.06 -3.16
N LEU A 326 1.82 11.93 -3.44
CA LEU A 326 1.56 10.87 -2.46
C LEU A 326 2.71 9.85 -2.37
N ALA A 327 3.74 9.97 -3.23
CA ALA A 327 4.90 9.08 -3.20
C ALA A 327 5.91 9.44 -2.10
N TYR A 328 5.89 10.69 -1.61
CA TYR A 328 6.83 11.19 -0.61
C TYR A 328 6.14 11.32 0.75
N LYS A 329 6.62 10.58 1.75
CA LYS A 329 6.22 10.74 3.16
C LYS A 329 6.91 11.96 3.77
N ALA A 330 6.34 12.50 4.85
CA ALA A 330 6.96 13.61 5.61
C ALA A 330 8.40 13.27 6.06
N GLU A 331 8.65 11.99 6.35
CA GLU A 331 9.97 11.45 6.67
C GLU A 331 10.97 11.57 5.51
N ASP A 332 10.54 11.41 4.26
CA ASP A 332 11.38 11.57 3.08
C ASP A 332 11.82 13.04 2.91
N TYR A 333 10.93 13.99 3.21
CA TYR A 333 11.30 15.41 3.26
C TYR A 333 12.30 15.69 4.38
N GLY A 334 12.12 15.09 5.56
CA GLY A 334 13.07 15.17 6.67
C GLY A 334 14.45 14.63 6.28
N PHE A 335 14.50 13.48 5.61
CA PHE A 335 15.74 12.90 5.10
C PHE A 335 16.42 13.79 4.06
N MET A 336 15.66 14.35 3.11
CA MET A 336 16.21 15.29 2.11
C MET A 336 16.81 16.54 2.75
N VAL A 337 16.17 17.09 3.79
CA VAL A 337 16.70 18.22 4.57
C VAL A 337 17.98 17.82 5.30
N LEU A 338 18.03 16.64 5.91
CA LEU A 338 19.22 16.13 6.60
C LEU A 338 20.40 15.92 5.64
N VAL A 339 20.15 15.37 4.46
CA VAL A 339 21.18 15.19 3.41
C VAL A 339 21.72 16.55 2.96
N LEU A 340 20.84 17.52 2.70
CA LEU A 340 21.25 18.89 2.34
C LEU A 340 22.08 19.54 3.44
N PHE A 341 21.68 19.39 4.70
CA PHE A 341 22.42 19.92 5.85
C PHE A 341 23.81 19.26 5.98
N THR A 342 23.89 17.95 5.78
CA THR A 342 25.17 17.20 5.80
C THR A 342 26.10 17.65 4.67
N LEU A 343 25.57 17.84 3.46
CA LEU A 343 26.34 18.37 2.33
C LEU A 343 26.88 19.78 2.61
N LEU A 344 26.09 20.64 3.26
CA LEU A 344 26.56 21.98 3.67
C LEU A 344 27.69 21.91 4.70
N ILE A 345 27.61 21.00 5.68
CA ILE A 345 28.69 20.79 6.65
C ILE A 345 29.97 20.31 5.95
N VAL A 346 29.86 19.33 5.05
CA VAL A 346 31.01 18.82 4.29
C VAL A 346 31.66 19.93 3.47
N MET A 347 30.85 20.74 2.77
CA MET A 347 31.33 21.90 2.02
C MET A 347 32.03 22.93 2.91
N ALA A 348 31.49 23.22 4.10
CA ALA A 348 32.12 24.10 5.07
C ALA A 348 33.45 23.53 5.59
N CYS A 349 33.50 22.24 5.93
CA CYS A 349 34.73 21.57 6.34
C CYS A 349 35.80 21.62 5.24
N VAL A 350 35.45 21.32 3.99
CA VAL A 350 36.36 21.43 2.85
C VAL A 350 36.85 22.87 2.69
N TYR A 351 35.97 23.86 2.80
CA TYR A 351 36.34 25.27 2.76
C TYR A 351 37.35 25.64 3.86
N PHE A 352 37.11 25.22 5.11
CA PHE A 352 38.04 25.47 6.22
C PHE A 352 39.38 24.74 6.04
N ILE A 353 39.37 23.51 5.52
CA ILE A 353 40.59 22.77 5.17
C ILE A 353 41.38 23.53 4.09
N CYS A 354 40.71 24.03 3.04
CA CYS A 354 41.36 24.86 2.02
C CYS A 354 41.94 26.16 2.60
N LEU A 355 41.24 26.81 3.54
CA LEU A 355 41.76 27.98 4.24
C LEU A 355 42.99 27.63 5.09
N ALA A 356 42.97 26.51 5.81
CA ALA A 356 44.10 26.03 6.61
C ALA A 356 45.31 25.75 5.72
N PHE A 357 45.13 25.05 4.59
CA PHE A 357 46.20 24.81 3.62
C PHE A 357 46.77 26.10 3.03
N LYS A 358 45.90 27.07 2.69
CA LYS A 358 46.32 28.38 2.21
C LYS A 358 47.16 29.12 3.24
N GLN A 359 46.77 29.06 4.52
CA GLN A 359 47.51 29.70 5.60
C GLN A 359 48.85 29.02 5.85
N MET A 360 48.89 27.69 5.92
CA MET A 360 50.13 26.92 6.03
C MET A 360 51.09 27.19 4.87
N TYR A 361 50.58 27.30 3.64
CA TYR A 361 51.39 27.63 2.46
C TYR A 361 52.00 29.04 2.58
N ASN A 362 51.19 30.03 2.98
CA ASN A 362 51.67 31.39 3.19
C ASN A 362 52.74 31.47 4.30
N ASP A 363 52.52 30.79 5.43
CA ASP A 363 53.45 30.76 6.54
C ASP A 363 54.78 30.09 6.14
N ASN A 364 54.71 28.97 5.41
CA ASN A 364 55.90 28.26 4.94
C ASN A 364 56.71 29.07 3.92
N ILE A 365 56.03 29.73 2.97
CA ILE A 365 56.70 30.66 2.04
C ILE A 365 57.36 31.80 2.81
N LYS A 366 56.65 32.40 3.76
CA LYS A 366 57.18 33.52 4.56
C LYS A 366 58.44 33.11 5.32
N ILE A 367 58.43 31.94 5.97
CA ILE A 367 59.60 31.39 6.67
C ILE A 367 60.77 31.18 5.69
N HIS A 368 60.54 30.59 4.52
CA HIS A 368 61.59 30.37 3.54
C HIS A 368 62.16 31.68 2.96
N VAL A 369 61.32 32.68 2.70
CA VAL A 369 61.73 34.01 2.23
C VAL A 369 62.52 34.75 3.31
N ASP A 370 62.03 34.77 4.55
CA ASP A 370 62.71 35.42 5.68
C ASP A 370 64.07 34.79 5.94
N TYR A 371 64.15 33.45 5.90
CA TYR A 371 65.41 32.71 6.03
C TYR A 371 66.39 33.03 4.88
N ALA A 372 65.90 33.12 3.63
CA ALA A 372 66.73 33.49 2.49
C ALA A 372 67.28 34.93 2.60
N ILE A 373 66.45 35.88 3.06
CA ILE A 373 66.84 37.27 3.29
C ILE A 373 67.89 37.37 4.40
N LEU A 374 67.69 36.69 5.54
CA LEU A 374 68.66 36.62 6.64
C LEU A 374 70.02 36.11 6.16
N ARG A 375 70.02 34.99 5.43
CA ARG A 375 71.24 34.39 4.89
C ARG A 375 71.94 35.29 3.86
N MET A 376 71.19 36.09 3.10
CA MET A 376 71.76 37.09 2.20
C MET A 376 72.42 38.23 2.98
N ARG A 377 71.78 38.70 4.06
CA ARG A 377 72.30 39.78 4.93
C ARG A 377 73.56 39.37 5.68
N GLU A 378 73.63 38.13 6.18
CA GLU A 378 74.82 37.58 6.82
C GLU A 378 76.00 37.48 5.86
N ARG A 379 75.77 36.98 4.63
CA ARG A 379 76.79 36.94 3.58
C ARG A 379 77.30 38.33 3.23
N TYR A 380 76.43 39.34 3.22
CA TYR A 380 76.85 40.72 2.98
C TYR A 380 77.74 41.26 4.11
N ARG A 381 77.40 40.99 5.39
CA ARG A 381 78.23 41.39 6.55
C ARG A 381 79.59 40.71 6.56
N GLN A 382 79.66 39.42 6.26
CA GLN A 382 80.93 38.69 6.22
C GLN A 382 81.88 39.23 5.14
N ARG A 383 81.35 39.61 3.98
CA ARG A 383 82.17 40.19 2.89
C ARG A 383 82.69 41.60 3.17
N HIS A 384 82.06 42.34 4.08
CA HIS A 384 82.39 43.74 4.37
C HIS A 384 82.85 43.93 5.83
N LYS A 385 83.29 42.87 6.50
CA LYS A 385 84.06 43.02 7.73
C LYS A 385 85.45 43.53 7.31
N PRO A 386 85.82 44.78 7.61
CA PRO A 386 87.17 45.24 7.33
C PRO A 386 88.13 44.47 8.26
N ASP A 387 89.05 43.71 7.69
CA ASP A 387 90.24 43.23 8.40
C ASP A 387 91.10 44.46 8.70
N LEU A 388 90.86 45.03 9.88
CA LEU A 388 91.57 46.17 10.43
C LEU A 388 92.41 45.65 11.61
N ASP A 389 93.25 44.64 11.36
CA ASP A 389 94.32 44.28 12.28
C ASP A 389 95.63 44.86 11.77
N LEU A 390 95.83 46.10 12.21
CA LEU A 390 97.11 46.78 12.33
C LEU A 390 98.01 45.95 13.26
N HIS A 391 99.14 45.47 12.75
CA HIS A 391 100.29 45.20 13.59
C HIS A 391 101.01 46.54 13.83
N GLU A 392 100.95 47.02 15.07
CA GLU A 392 101.87 48.00 15.62
C GLU A 392 103.25 47.32 15.81
N GLU A 393 104.25 47.76 15.04
CA GLU A 393 105.60 48.09 15.52
C GLU A 393 106.03 49.42 14.90
#